data_AF-A0A8I1TJ31-F1
#
_entry.id   AF-A0A8I1TJ31-F1
#
_cell.length_a   1.000
_cell.length_b   1.000
_cell.length_c   1.000
_cell.angle_alpha   90.00
_cell.angle_beta   90.00
_cell.angle_gamma   90.00
#
_symmetry.space_group_name_H-M   'P 1'
#
loop_
_entity.id
_entity.type
_entity.pdbx_description
1 polymer ?
#
loop_
_entity_poly.entity_id
_entity_poly.type
_entity_poly.pdbx_seq_one_letter_code
_entity_poly.pdbx_strand_id
1 'polypeptide(L)'
;MTNLNLRVRSDIREWIESRVEKGEFSTAGDYLSELVERDRESRSDEERLEDLRRIVADAEASGISDRTMDEIFAEAVARAKARGTYRE
;
A
#
# COMPACT_ATOMS: atom_id res chain seq x y z
N MET A 1 -12.63 18.15 12.93
CA MET A 1 -13.49 16.95 13.11
C MET A 1 -14.68 17.07 12.18
N THR A 2 -15.01 16.00 11.48
CA THR A 2 -16.16 15.92 10.57
C THR A 2 -17.24 15.07 11.23
N ASN A 3 -18.50 15.48 11.14
CA ASN A 3 -19.60 14.70 11.71
C ASN A 3 -20.11 13.66 10.69
N LEU A 4 -20.12 12.39 11.06
CA LEU A 4 -20.57 11.26 10.25
C LEU A 4 -21.65 10.49 11.01
N ASN A 5 -22.85 10.39 10.44
CA ASN A 5 -23.91 9.55 10.99
C ASN A 5 -23.86 8.16 10.35
N LEU A 6 -23.61 7.11 11.15
CA LEU A 6 -23.67 5.72 10.69
C LEU A 6 -24.69 4.90 11.49
N ARG A 7 -25.31 3.92 10.84
CA ARG A 7 -26.11 2.89 11.50
C ARG A 7 -25.28 1.63 11.62
N VAL A 8 -25.11 1.14 12.86
CA VAL A 8 -24.42 -0.12 13.17
C VAL A 8 -25.37 -1.03 13.92
N ARG A 9 -25.07 -2.33 13.89
CA ARG A 9 -25.73 -3.32 14.74
C ARG A 9 -25.45 -3.01 16.23
N SER A 10 -26.33 -3.45 17.12
CA SER A 10 -26.23 -3.18 18.56
C SER A 10 -24.96 -3.77 19.19
N ASP A 11 -24.57 -4.97 18.76
CA ASP A 11 -23.34 -5.65 19.20
C ASP A 11 -22.08 -4.82 18.92
N ILE A 12 -22.01 -4.21 17.74
CA ILE A 12 -20.88 -3.34 17.35
C ILE A 12 -20.87 -2.05 18.17
N ARG A 13 -22.05 -1.47 18.46
CA ARG A 13 -22.15 -0.28 19.31
C ARG A 13 -21.59 -0.54 20.71
N GLU A 14 -22.06 -1.61 21.36
CA GLU A 14 -21.61 -1.98 22.70
C GLU A 14 -20.10 -2.24 22.74
N TRP A 15 -19.55 -2.85 21.69
CA TRP A 15 -18.11 -3.06 21.56
C TRP A 15 -17.33 -1.74 21.51
N ILE A 16 -17.78 -0.78 20.69
CA ILE A 16 -17.12 0.54 20.57
C ILE A 16 -17.21 1.29 21.90
N GLU A 17 -18.37 1.28 22.55
CA GLU A 17 -18.58 1.94 23.85
C GLU A 17 -17.67 1.34 24.93
N SER A 18 -17.49 0.01 24.96
CA SER A 18 -16.54 -0.64 25.89
C SER A 18 -15.09 -0.19 25.69
N ARG A 19 -14.66 0.09 24.45
CA ARG A 19 -13.29 0.58 24.15
C ARG A 19 -13.10 2.01 24.65
N VAL A 20 -14.14 2.85 24.57
CA VAL A 20 -14.14 4.21 25.12
C VAL A 20 -14.15 4.19 26.65
N GLU A 21 -14.97 3.34 27.28
CA GLU A 21 -15.03 3.19 28.74
C GLU A 21 -13.70 2.72 29.36
N LYS A 22 -12.96 1.88 28.64
CA LYS A 22 -11.59 1.45 29.04
C LYS A 22 -10.57 2.58 28.98
N GLY A 23 -10.93 3.75 28.47
CA GLY A 23 -10.04 4.90 28.31
C GLY A 23 -9.02 4.73 27.18
N GLU A 24 -9.17 3.70 26.33
CA GLU A 24 -8.30 3.50 25.17
C GLU A 24 -8.57 4.55 24.07
N PHE A 25 -9.79 5.11 24.05
CA PHE A 25 -10.21 6.13 23.10
C PHE A 25 -11.08 7.19 23.78
N SER A 26 -10.94 8.46 23.37
CA SER A 26 -11.71 9.56 23.97
C SER A 26 -13.16 9.56 23.48
N THR A 27 -13.40 9.14 22.23
CA THR A 27 -14.72 9.04 21.62
C THR A 27 -14.82 7.83 20.70
N ALA A 28 -16.06 7.43 20.38
CA ALA A 28 -16.32 6.43 19.35
C ALA A 28 -15.79 6.87 17.96
N GLY A 29 -15.75 8.18 17.70
CA GLY A 29 -15.21 8.74 16.46
C GLY A 29 -13.71 8.48 16.32
N ASP A 30 -12.96 8.65 17.41
CA ASP A 30 -11.50 8.42 17.40
C ASP A 30 -11.18 6.95 17.13
N TYR A 31 -11.92 6.03 17.77
CA TYR A 31 -11.78 4.59 17.51
C TYR A 31 -12.09 4.23 16.05
N LEU A 32 -13.15 4.80 15.47
CA LEU A 32 -13.51 4.54 14.08
C LEU A 32 -12.49 5.14 13.11
N SER A 33 -11.95 6.33 13.40
CA SER A 33 -10.89 6.94 12.60
C SER A 33 -9.64 6.07 12.58
N GLU A 34 -9.15 5.61 13.73
CA GLU A 34 -8.00 4.72 13.80
C GLU A 34 -8.26 3.37 13.08
N LEU A 35 -9.46 2.81 13.23
CA LEU A 35 -9.84 1.57 12.56
C LEU A 35 -9.80 1.73 11.03
N VAL A 36 -10.31 2.84 10.51
CA VAL A 36 -10.29 3.14 9.07
C VAL A 36 -8.87 3.39 8.59
N GLU A 37 -8.03 4.09 9.36
CA GLU A 37 -6.62 4.28 9.02
C GLU A 37 -5.89 2.96 8.91
N ARG A 38 -6.09 2.05 9.87
CA ARG A 38 -5.49 0.71 9.86
C ARG A 38 -6.00 -0.18 8.73
N ASP A 39 -7.30 -0.09 8.39
CA ASP A 39 -7.90 -0.79 7.25
C ASP A 39 -7.32 -0.28 5.92
N ARG A 40 -7.11 1.03 5.79
CA ARG A 40 -6.48 1.63 4.61
C ARG A 40 -5.01 1.24 4.47
N GLU A 41 -4.27 1.20 5.57
CA GLU A 41 -2.87 0.78 5.58
C GLU A 41 -2.75 -0.69 5.14
N SER A 42 -3.57 -1.57 5.73
CA SER A 42 -3.60 -2.99 5.39
C SER A 42 -3.92 -3.23 3.90
N ARG A 43 -4.92 -2.51 3.34
CA ARG A 43 -5.22 -2.59 1.91
C ARG A 43 -4.09 -2.07 1.03
N SER A 44 -3.41 -1.01 1.46
CA SER A 44 -2.27 -0.48 0.68
C SER A 44 -1.11 -1.47 0.63
N ASP A 45 -0.92 -2.26 1.67
CA ASP A 45 0.09 -3.32 1.71
C ASP A 45 -0.30 -4.52 0.85
N GLU A 46 -1.59 -4.88 0.84
CA GLU A 46 -2.13 -5.90 -0.08
C GLU A 46 -1.98 -5.48 -1.55
N GLU A 47 -2.32 -4.24 -1.90
CA GLU A 47 -2.12 -3.68 -3.25
C GLU A 47 -0.64 -3.73 -3.67
N ARG A 48 0.28 -3.33 -2.79
CA ARG A 48 1.73 -3.42 -3.04
C ARG A 48 2.17 -4.86 -3.28
N LEU A 49 1.65 -5.80 -2.49
CA LEU A 49 2.00 -7.21 -2.60
C LEU A 49 1.46 -7.82 -3.91
N GLU A 50 0.25 -7.46 -4.32
CA GLU A 50 -0.32 -7.87 -5.61
C GLU A 50 0.47 -7.29 -6.78
N ASP A 51 0.88 -6.03 -6.72
CA ASP A 51 1.73 -5.41 -7.74
C ASP A 51 3.08 -6.12 -7.84
N LEU A 52 3.72 -6.46 -6.72
CA LEU A 52 4.96 -7.23 -6.71
C LEU A 52 4.78 -8.62 -7.33
N ARG A 53 3.70 -9.32 -6.96
CA ARG A 53 3.36 -10.63 -7.54
C ARG A 53 3.16 -10.54 -9.05
N ARG A 54 2.49 -9.49 -9.53
CA ARG A 54 2.32 -9.24 -10.97
C ARG A 54 3.66 -9.04 -11.67
N ILE A 55 4.53 -8.19 -11.13
CA ILE A 55 5.87 -7.95 -11.69
C ILE A 55 6.69 -9.24 -11.77
N VAL A 56 6.64 -10.07 -10.72
CA VAL A 56 7.34 -11.37 -10.71
C VAL A 56 6.76 -12.32 -11.76
N ALA A 57 5.44 -12.44 -11.85
CA ALA A 57 4.79 -13.28 -12.86
C ALA A 57 5.12 -12.83 -14.29
N ASP A 58 5.12 -11.52 -14.55
CA ASP A 58 5.50 -10.96 -15.85
C ASP A 58 6.97 -11.25 -16.18
N ALA A 59 7.86 -11.17 -15.19
CA ALA A 59 9.27 -11.51 -15.36
C ALA A 59 9.48 -13.01 -15.64
N GLU A 60 8.80 -13.90 -14.91
CA GLU A 60 8.83 -15.34 -15.16
C GLU A 60 8.30 -15.68 -16.56
N ALA A 61 7.20 -15.05 -16.98
CA ALA A 61 6.64 -15.22 -18.32
C ALA A 61 7.56 -14.70 -19.43
N SER A 62 8.40 -13.68 -19.14
CA SER A 62 9.35 -13.12 -20.10
C SER A 62 10.53 -14.05 -20.43
N GLY A 63 10.72 -15.12 -19.65
CA GLY A 63 11.79 -16.09 -19.85
C GLY A 63 13.17 -15.58 -19.40
N ILE A 64 14.18 -16.44 -19.56
CA ILE A 64 15.56 -16.12 -19.16
C ILE A 64 16.20 -15.24 -20.24
N SER A 65 16.80 -14.14 -19.82
CA SER A 65 17.54 -13.27 -20.73
C SER A 65 18.95 -13.81 -20.97
N ASP A 66 19.37 -13.85 -22.23
CA ASP A 66 20.74 -14.19 -22.63
C ASP A 66 21.71 -13.01 -22.53
N ARG A 67 21.23 -11.84 -22.10
CA ARG A 67 21.99 -10.59 -22.09
C ARG A 67 22.97 -10.58 -20.92
N THR A 68 24.19 -10.19 -21.22
CA THR A 68 25.22 -9.99 -20.20
C THR A 68 24.99 -8.69 -19.44
N MET A 69 25.56 -8.60 -18.24
CA MET A 69 25.49 -7.38 -17.42
C MET A 69 26.05 -6.15 -18.16
N ASP A 70 27.13 -6.32 -18.91
CA ASP A 70 27.77 -5.25 -19.67
C ASP A 70 26.86 -4.72 -20.79
N GLU A 71 26.13 -5.60 -21.48
CA GLU A 71 25.16 -5.22 -22.52
C GLU A 71 23.97 -4.46 -21.93
N ILE A 72 23.46 -4.90 -20.77
CA ILE A 72 22.38 -4.23 -20.05
C ILE A 72 22.82 -2.82 -19.64
N PHE A 73 24.05 -2.69 -19.12
CA PHE A 73 24.58 -1.40 -18.68
C PHE A 73 24.82 -0.45 -19.86
N ALA A 74 25.41 -0.94 -20.95
CA ALA A 74 25.62 -0.17 -22.17
C ALA A 74 24.30 0.35 -22.73
N GLU A 75 23.24 -0.48 -22.75
CA GLU A 75 21.91 -0.08 -23.17
C GLU A 75 21.29 0.97 -22.23
N ALA A 76 21.43 0.79 -20.91
CA ALA A 76 20.92 1.74 -19.92
C ALA A 76 21.56 3.13 -20.10
N VAL A 77 22.88 3.18 -20.31
CA VAL A 77 23.64 4.41 -20.59
C VAL A 77 23.17 5.06 -21.90
N ALA A 78 22.99 4.28 -22.97
CA ALA A 78 22.49 4.79 -24.24
C ALA A 78 21.09 5.41 -24.08
N ARG A 79 20.19 4.74 -23.35
CA ARG A 79 18.84 5.22 -23.04
C ARG A 79 18.83 6.48 -22.15
N ALA A 80 19.76 6.59 -21.20
CA ALA A 80 19.90 7.76 -20.35
C ALA A 80 20.44 8.97 -21.10
N LYS A 81 21.43 8.76 -21.99
CA LYS A 81 21.96 9.79 -22.89
C LYS A 81 20.89 10.31 -23.85
N ALA A 82 20.10 9.41 -24.46
CA ALA A 82 18.98 9.78 -25.32
C ALA A 82 17.90 10.60 -24.59
N ARG A 83 17.73 10.38 -23.28
CA ARG A 83 16.78 11.12 -22.43
C ARG A 83 17.37 12.38 -21.77
N GLY A 84 18.67 12.65 -21.98
CA GLY A 84 19.36 13.81 -21.37
C GLY A 84 19.54 13.71 -19.85
N THR A 85 19.33 12.53 -19.25
CA THR A 85 19.44 12.31 -17.80
C THR A 85 20.79 11.73 -17.38
N TYR A 86 21.70 11.53 -18.33
CA TYR A 86 23.05 11.03 -18.06
C TYR A 86 23.95 12.15 -17.51
N ARG A 87 24.41 12.01 -16.26
CA ARG A 87 25.50 12.79 -15.68
C ARG A 87 26.77 11.95 -15.72
N GLU A 88 27.86 12.54 -16.22
CA GLU A 88 29.22 11.97 -16.16
C GLU A 88 29.75 11.83 -14.72
#